data_AF-A0A6G3Y087-F1
#
_entry.id   AF-A0A6G3Y087-F1
#
_cell.length_a   1.000
_cell.length_b   1.000
_cell.length_c   1.000
_cell.angle_alpha   90.00
_cell.angle_beta   90.00
_cell.angle_gamma   90.00
#
_symmetry.space_group_name_H-M   'P 1'
#
loop_
_entity.id
_entity.type
_entity.pdbx_description
1 polymer ?
#
loop_
_entity_poly.entity_id
_entity_poly.type
_entity_poly.pdbx_seq_one_letter_code
_entity_poly.pdbx_strand_id
1 'polypeptide(L)'
;APHRMSLGSDIAQPLETDVELTTLLGIPDLHRHDPGTLFARHSGSGRLRVPIAVGVDGRPVELDIKESAQGGMGPHGMLIGATGSGKSELLRTLVLGLALTNSSETLNFVLVDFKGGATFLGLEELPHTSAVITNLADEVALVERMQDALHGELIRRQELLRSAGNYTSALEYERARAAGADLAPLPSL
;
A
#
# COMPACT_ATOMS: atom_id res chain seq x y z
N ALA A 1 -29.64 -22.37 -23.04
CA ALA A 1 -29.08 -21.02 -22.89
C ALA A 1 -28.70 -20.84 -21.43
N PRO A 2 -27.42 -20.60 -21.06
CA PRO A 2 -27.05 -20.51 -19.66
C PRO A 2 -27.32 -19.09 -19.15
N HIS A 3 -27.91 -19.02 -17.96
CA HIS A 3 -28.35 -17.81 -17.29
C HIS A 3 -27.15 -16.93 -16.89
N ARG A 4 -27.24 -15.65 -17.28
CA ARG A 4 -26.39 -14.55 -16.81
C ARG A 4 -26.74 -14.29 -15.34
N MET A 5 -25.83 -14.59 -14.40
CA MET A 5 -25.96 -14.13 -13.01
C MET A 5 -25.53 -12.67 -12.94
N SER A 6 -26.48 -11.82 -12.58
CA SER A 6 -26.29 -10.39 -12.31
C SER A 6 -25.41 -10.23 -11.06
N LEU A 7 -24.41 -9.36 -11.13
CA LEU A 7 -23.74 -8.77 -9.97
C LEU A 7 -24.79 -7.96 -9.21
N GLY A 8 -25.37 -8.59 -8.20
CA GLY A 8 -26.39 -8.02 -7.33
C GLY A 8 -26.60 -8.99 -6.19
N SER A 9 -25.55 -9.22 -5.40
CA SER A 9 -25.75 -9.74 -4.06
C SER A 9 -26.49 -8.66 -3.29
N ASP A 10 -27.76 -8.91 -2.96
CA ASP A 10 -28.45 -8.19 -1.89
C ASP A 10 -27.65 -8.45 -0.61
N ILE A 11 -26.73 -7.53 -0.28
CA ILE A 11 -26.05 -7.55 1.00
C ILE A 11 -27.06 -6.98 1.99
N ALA A 12 -27.91 -7.83 2.54
CA ALA A 12 -29.03 -7.42 3.39
C ALA A 12 -28.56 -6.65 4.65
N GLN A 13 -27.32 -6.87 5.09
CA GLN A 13 -26.66 -6.13 6.18
C GLN A 13 -25.15 -5.98 5.90
N PRO A 14 -24.72 -4.94 5.16
CA PRO A 14 -23.32 -4.76 4.73
C PRO A 14 -22.29 -4.62 5.84
N LEU A 15 -22.75 -4.31 7.06
CA LEU A 15 -21.92 -4.14 8.25
C LEU A 15 -21.87 -5.39 9.16
N GLU A 16 -22.64 -6.43 8.85
CA GLU A 16 -22.77 -7.63 9.73
C GLU A 16 -21.99 -8.84 9.21
N THR A 17 -21.42 -8.76 8.01
CA THR A 17 -20.60 -9.81 7.40
C THR A 17 -19.19 -9.32 7.16
N ASP A 18 -18.21 -10.13 7.55
CA ASP A 18 -16.81 -9.91 7.18
C ASP A 18 -16.67 -10.02 5.66
N VAL A 19 -15.99 -9.04 5.07
CA VAL A 19 -15.74 -8.98 3.62
C VAL A 19 -14.27 -9.24 3.36
N GLU A 20 -13.98 -10.26 2.56
CA GLU A 20 -12.61 -10.58 2.20
C GLU A 20 -12.00 -9.52 1.27
N LEU A 21 -10.73 -9.19 1.50
CA LEU A 21 -9.97 -8.28 0.64
C LEU A 21 -9.91 -8.75 -0.82
N THR A 22 -9.81 -10.06 -1.05
CA THR A 22 -9.88 -10.68 -2.39
C THR A 22 -11.18 -10.33 -3.11
N THR A 23 -12.30 -10.33 -2.40
CA THR A 23 -13.61 -9.93 -2.95
C THR A 23 -13.61 -8.44 -3.32
N LEU A 24 -13.08 -7.57 -2.45
CA LEU A 24 -12.98 -6.12 -2.72
C LEU A 24 -12.09 -5.80 -3.93
N LEU A 25 -11.03 -6.59 -4.14
CA LEU A 25 -10.12 -6.45 -5.27
C LEU A 25 -10.60 -7.17 -6.54
N GLY A 26 -11.73 -7.90 -6.47
CA GLY A 26 -12.26 -8.68 -7.58
C GLY A 26 -11.36 -9.86 -7.98
N ILE A 27 -10.67 -10.47 -7.01
CA ILE A 27 -9.84 -11.67 -7.17
C ILE A 27 -10.72 -12.90 -6.88
N PRO A 28 -11.12 -13.68 -7.89
CA PRO A 28 -12.00 -14.83 -7.69
C PRO A 28 -11.29 -16.06 -7.12
N ASP A 29 -9.99 -16.21 -7.40
CA ASP A 29 -9.15 -17.31 -6.91
C ASP A 29 -7.72 -16.80 -6.71
N LEU A 30 -7.30 -16.69 -5.44
CA LEU A 30 -5.98 -16.19 -5.07
C LEU A 30 -4.85 -17.13 -5.52
N HIS A 31 -5.09 -18.45 -5.53
CA HIS A 31 -4.06 -19.44 -5.87
C HIS A 31 -3.69 -19.44 -7.36
N ARG A 32 -4.57 -18.90 -8.20
CA ARG A 32 -4.38 -18.77 -9.65
C ARG A 32 -4.19 -17.32 -10.08
N HIS A 33 -4.12 -16.39 -9.13
CA HIS A 33 -4.01 -14.98 -9.41
C HIS A 33 -2.60 -14.63 -9.92
N ASP A 34 -2.53 -13.89 -11.02
CA ASP A 34 -1.31 -13.24 -11.47
C ASP A 34 -1.30 -11.78 -11.00
N PRO A 35 -0.41 -11.39 -10.06
CA PRO A 35 -0.33 -10.03 -9.53
C PRO A 35 -0.15 -8.96 -10.62
N GLY A 36 0.53 -9.28 -11.73
CA GLY A 36 0.76 -8.35 -12.84
C GLY A 36 -0.54 -7.82 -13.44
N THR A 37 -1.62 -8.61 -13.37
CA THR A 37 -2.94 -8.21 -13.88
C THR A 37 -3.56 -7.06 -13.08
N LEU A 38 -3.39 -7.03 -11.76
CA LEU A 38 -3.87 -5.93 -10.92
C LEU A 38 -2.94 -4.71 -11.00
N PHE A 39 -1.62 -4.93 -11.12
CA PHE A 39 -0.66 -3.84 -11.29
C PHE A 39 -0.97 -3.02 -12.54
N ALA A 40 -1.24 -3.69 -13.66
CA ALA A 40 -1.60 -3.02 -14.91
C ALA A 40 -2.91 -2.22 -14.78
N ARG A 41 -3.92 -2.78 -14.09
CA ARG A 41 -5.21 -2.13 -13.84
C ARG A 41 -5.11 -0.91 -12.94
N HIS A 42 -4.20 -0.92 -11.98
CA HIS A 42 -4.01 0.17 -11.00
C HIS A 42 -2.86 1.10 -11.39
N SER A 43 -2.55 1.21 -12.68
CA SER A 43 -1.59 2.19 -13.20
C SER A 43 -2.17 3.61 -13.25
N GLY A 44 -1.32 4.63 -13.38
CA GLY A 44 -1.75 6.02 -13.52
C GLY A 44 -2.49 6.56 -12.29
N SER A 45 -3.78 6.88 -12.46
CA SER A 45 -4.65 7.40 -11.40
C SER A 45 -5.11 6.33 -10.41
N GLY A 46 -5.02 5.04 -10.75
CA GLY A 46 -5.36 3.93 -9.85
C GLY A 46 -4.27 3.58 -8.84
N ARG A 47 -3.06 4.14 -8.97
CA ARG A 47 -1.93 3.82 -8.09
C ARG A 47 -2.19 4.27 -6.67
N LEU A 48 -1.63 3.53 -5.71
CA LEU A 48 -1.68 3.84 -4.28
C LEU A 48 -3.11 4.07 -3.75
N ARG A 49 -4.09 3.45 -4.40
CA ARG A 49 -5.51 3.51 -4.05
C ARG A 49 -6.05 2.11 -3.88
N VAL A 50 -6.57 1.80 -2.70
CA VAL A 50 -7.03 0.44 -2.37
C VAL A 50 -8.32 0.45 -1.56
N PRO A 51 -9.23 -0.51 -1.78
CA PRO A 51 -10.40 -0.69 -0.93
C PRO A 51 -9.98 -1.23 0.44
N ILE A 52 -10.51 -0.62 1.51
CA ILE A 52 -10.19 -1.01 2.90
C ILE A 52 -11.43 -1.41 3.71
N ALA A 53 -12.63 -1.09 3.23
CA ALA A 53 -13.88 -1.41 3.91
C ALA A 53 -15.07 -1.39 2.92
N VAL A 54 -16.26 -1.69 3.44
CA VAL A 54 -17.54 -1.52 2.74
C VAL A 54 -18.38 -0.49 3.50
N GLY A 55 -18.93 0.47 2.75
CA GLY A 55 -19.81 1.51 3.28
C GLY A 55 -21.21 0.99 3.58
N VAL A 56 -22.00 1.81 4.29
CA VAL A 56 -23.40 1.50 4.63
C VAL A 56 -24.29 1.28 3.40
N ASP A 57 -23.89 1.83 2.26
CA ASP A 57 -24.55 1.70 0.96
C ASP A 57 -24.06 0.47 0.16
N GLY A 58 -23.23 -0.37 0.77
CA GLY A 58 -22.65 -1.56 0.15
C GLY A 58 -21.49 -1.26 -0.82
N ARG A 59 -21.04 0.00 -0.94
CA ARG A 59 -19.95 0.35 -1.85
C ARG A 59 -18.58 0.25 -1.16
N PRO A 60 -17.51 -0.15 -1.87
CA PRO A 60 -16.17 -0.13 -1.31
C PRO A 60 -15.76 1.28 -0.85
N VAL A 61 -15.19 1.36 0.35
CA VAL A 61 -14.49 2.55 0.84
C VAL A 61 -13.02 2.39 0.48
N GLU A 62 -12.52 3.29 -0.35
CA GLU A 62 -11.13 3.28 -0.82
C GLU A 62 -10.29 4.31 -0.07
N LEU A 63 -9.06 3.92 0.26
CA LEU A 63 -8.02 4.82 0.75
C LEU A 63 -7.09 5.16 -0.40
N ASP A 64 -6.92 6.46 -0.68
CA ASP A 64 -6.02 6.97 -1.72
C ASP A 64 -4.92 7.81 -1.06
N ILE A 65 -3.70 7.26 -0.97
CA ILE A 65 -2.57 7.91 -0.28
C ILE A 65 -1.70 8.74 -1.22
N LYS A 66 -2.14 9.03 -2.46
CA LYS A 66 -1.41 9.98 -3.31
C LYS A 66 -1.51 11.39 -2.73
N GLU A 67 -0.61 12.26 -3.16
CA GLU A 67 -0.68 13.69 -2.91
C GLU A 67 -2.00 14.29 -3.43
N SER A 68 -2.49 15.33 -2.76
CA SER A 68 -3.73 16.01 -3.17
C SER A 68 -3.63 16.61 -4.58
N ALA A 69 -2.44 17.04 -5.02
CA ALA A 69 -2.20 17.50 -6.39
C ALA A 69 -2.40 16.40 -7.45
N GLN A 70 -2.40 15.13 -7.04
CA GLN A 70 -2.64 13.96 -7.87
C GLN A 70 -4.06 13.38 -7.66
N GLY A 71 -4.92 14.11 -6.94
CA GLY A 71 -6.30 13.71 -6.62
C GLY A 71 -6.46 12.76 -5.44
N GLY A 72 -5.38 12.50 -4.68
CA GLY A 72 -5.44 11.64 -3.49
C GLY A 72 -5.85 12.39 -2.21
N MET A 73 -5.93 11.65 -1.11
CA MET A 73 -6.29 12.17 0.22
C MET A 73 -5.11 12.84 0.94
N GLY A 74 -3.91 12.80 0.36
CA GLY A 74 -2.68 13.30 0.94
C GLY A 74 -1.67 12.18 1.22
N PRO A 75 -0.36 12.48 1.24
CA PRO A 75 0.70 11.47 1.35
C PRO A 75 0.87 10.92 2.77
N HIS A 76 0.24 11.54 3.78
CA HIS A 76 0.38 11.19 5.19
C HIS A 76 -1.00 11.10 5.84
N GLY A 77 -1.19 10.11 6.71
CA GLY A 77 -2.44 9.88 7.42
C GLY A 77 -2.20 9.42 8.86
N MET A 78 -3.26 9.41 9.65
CA MET A 78 -3.24 8.98 11.05
C MET A 78 -4.39 8.02 11.31
N LEU A 79 -4.08 6.86 11.88
CA LEU A 79 -5.05 5.85 12.29
C LEU A 79 -5.02 5.70 13.82
N ILE A 80 -6.15 6.01 14.46
CA ILE A 80 -6.32 5.90 15.91
C ILE A 80 -7.38 4.82 16.18
N GLY A 81 -7.06 3.91 17.09
CA GLY A 81 -7.99 2.86 17.52
C GLY A 81 -7.56 2.26 18.85
N ALA A 82 -8.53 1.98 19.72
CA ALA A 82 -8.30 1.28 20.98
C ALA A 82 -7.95 -0.20 20.72
N THR A 83 -7.41 -0.90 21.73
CA THR A 83 -7.22 -2.35 21.66
C THR A 83 -8.55 -3.04 21.33
N GLY A 84 -8.54 -3.96 20.36
CA GLY A 84 -9.73 -4.67 19.89
C GLY A 84 -10.54 -3.95 18.81
N SER A 85 -10.20 -2.72 18.43
CA SER A 85 -10.91 -1.96 17.37
C SER A 85 -10.62 -2.41 15.93
N GLY A 86 -9.75 -3.40 15.73
CA GLY A 86 -9.35 -3.85 14.39
C GLY A 86 -8.19 -3.07 13.75
N LYS A 87 -7.51 -2.16 14.48
CA LYS A 87 -6.37 -1.38 13.94
C LYS A 87 -5.29 -2.24 13.26
N SER A 88 -4.87 -3.33 13.90
CA SER A 88 -3.84 -4.21 13.32
C SER A 88 -4.32 -4.92 12.07
N GLU A 89 -5.58 -5.33 12.03
CA GLU A 89 -6.18 -5.96 10.84
C GLU A 89 -6.29 -4.95 9.69
N LEU A 90 -6.76 -3.73 9.97
CA LEU A 90 -6.84 -2.67 8.96
C LEU A 90 -5.45 -2.34 8.36
N LEU A 91 -4.40 -2.31 9.18
CA LEU A 91 -3.04 -2.09 8.69
C LEU A 91 -2.57 -3.25 7.79
N ARG A 92 -2.86 -4.50 8.14
CA ARG A 92 -2.55 -5.66 7.29
C ARG A 92 -3.33 -5.60 5.97
N THR A 93 -4.62 -5.29 6.02
CA THR A 93 -5.47 -5.09 4.84
C THR A 93 -4.93 -4.01 3.92
N LEU A 94 -4.49 -2.88 4.49
CA LEU A 94 -3.90 -1.78 3.73
C LEU A 94 -2.60 -2.21 3.03
N VAL A 95 -1.67 -2.81 3.78
CA VAL A 95 -0.37 -3.27 3.23
C VAL A 95 -0.57 -4.33 2.14
N LEU A 96 -1.40 -5.34 2.40
CA LEU A 96 -1.69 -6.40 1.43
C LEU A 96 -2.43 -5.86 0.21
N GLY A 97 -3.42 -4.97 0.40
CA GLY A 97 -4.14 -4.34 -0.70
C GLY A 97 -3.20 -3.54 -1.60
N LEU A 98 -2.27 -2.80 -1.00
CA LEU A 98 -1.26 -2.04 -1.74
C LEU A 98 -0.27 -2.95 -2.45
N ALA A 99 0.17 -4.04 -1.81
CA ALA A 99 1.09 -5.02 -2.38
C ALA A 99 0.47 -5.79 -3.57
N LEU A 100 -0.83 -6.08 -3.51
CA LEU A 100 -1.59 -6.75 -4.58
C LEU A 100 -1.88 -5.83 -5.77
N THR A 101 -1.83 -4.51 -5.59
CA THR A 101 -2.20 -3.54 -6.64
C THR A 101 -1.03 -2.72 -7.17
N ASN A 102 0.15 -2.79 -6.56
CA ASN A 102 1.35 -2.07 -6.99
C ASN A 102 2.55 -3.03 -7.05
N SER A 103 3.40 -2.92 -8.06
CA SER A 103 4.65 -3.69 -8.13
C SER A 103 5.65 -3.19 -7.09
N SER A 104 6.53 -4.09 -6.59
CA SER A 104 7.65 -3.72 -5.71
C SER A 104 8.67 -2.80 -6.41
N GLU A 105 8.66 -2.72 -7.74
CA GLU A 105 9.44 -1.70 -8.46
C GLU A 105 8.91 -0.27 -8.24
N THR A 106 7.65 -0.13 -7.82
CA THR A 106 6.94 1.16 -7.72
C THR A 106 6.47 1.50 -6.31
N LEU A 107 6.42 0.51 -5.40
CA LEU A 107 6.03 0.69 -4.01
C LEU A 107 6.78 -0.29 -3.11
N ASN A 108 7.44 0.22 -2.08
CA ASN A 108 8.04 -0.55 -1.01
C ASN A 108 7.47 -0.14 0.35
N PHE A 109 7.67 -0.99 1.35
CA PHE A 109 7.23 -0.75 2.73
C PHE A 109 8.39 -0.75 3.72
N VAL A 110 8.32 0.15 4.69
CA VAL A 110 9.01 0.03 5.98
C VAL A 110 7.94 -0.10 7.05
N LEU A 111 7.83 -1.30 7.63
CA LEU A 111 6.77 -1.63 8.59
C LEU A 111 7.32 -1.52 10.01
N VAL A 112 6.74 -0.65 10.83
CA VAL A 112 7.25 -0.35 12.18
C VAL A 112 6.19 -0.63 13.24
N ASP A 113 6.48 -1.53 14.18
CA ASP A 113 5.65 -1.83 15.36
C ASP A 113 6.40 -1.49 16.66
N PHE A 114 5.93 -0.45 17.36
CA PHE A 114 6.62 0.05 18.54
C PHE A 114 6.54 -0.89 19.75
N LYS A 115 5.45 -1.66 19.89
CA LYS A 115 5.16 -2.44 21.12
C LYS A 115 5.53 -3.93 21.00
N GLY A 116 6.22 -4.33 19.94
CA GLY A 116 6.55 -5.75 19.73
C GLY A 116 5.34 -6.58 19.31
N GLY A 117 4.33 -5.97 18.70
CA GLY A 117 3.15 -6.68 18.23
C GLY A 117 3.44 -7.61 17.04
N ALA A 118 2.53 -8.55 16.80
CA ALA A 118 2.58 -9.46 15.64
C ALA A 118 1.88 -8.88 14.40
N THR A 119 1.61 -7.56 14.38
CA THR A 119 0.79 -6.92 13.33
C THR A 119 1.34 -7.21 11.93
N PHE A 120 2.66 -7.15 11.76
CA PHE A 120 3.31 -7.31 10.45
C PHE A 120 3.98 -8.66 10.25
N LEU A 121 3.75 -9.64 11.14
CA LEU A 121 4.32 -10.98 10.99
C LEU A 121 3.88 -11.61 9.66
N GLY A 122 4.84 -12.16 8.93
CA GLY A 122 4.70 -12.73 7.59
C GLY A 122 4.72 -11.71 6.46
N LEU A 123 4.66 -10.40 6.74
CA LEU A 123 4.72 -9.36 5.70
C LEU A 123 6.16 -9.03 5.30
N GLU A 124 7.15 -9.45 6.10
CA GLU A 124 8.58 -9.45 5.75
C GLU A 124 8.91 -10.30 4.52
N GLU A 125 8.06 -11.27 4.17
CA GLU A 125 8.25 -12.14 3.00
C GLU A 125 7.82 -11.48 1.68
N LEU A 126 7.12 -10.33 1.74
CA LEU A 126 6.68 -9.62 0.56
C LEU A 126 7.89 -8.99 -0.17
N PRO A 127 7.95 -9.05 -1.52
CA PRO A 127 9.02 -8.41 -2.28
C PRO A 127 9.04 -6.88 -2.13
N HIS A 128 7.95 -6.29 -1.65
CA HIS A 128 7.81 -4.86 -1.35
C HIS A 128 8.46 -4.47 -0.01
N THR A 129 8.62 -5.40 0.91
CA THR A 129 9.01 -5.05 2.29
C THR A 129 10.53 -4.87 2.39
N SER A 130 10.98 -3.63 2.53
CA SER A 130 12.39 -3.29 2.72
C SER A 130 12.88 -3.62 4.13
N ALA A 131 12.02 -3.41 5.14
CA ALA A 131 12.34 -3.67 6.54
C ALA A 131 11.07 -3.84 7.37
N VAL A 132 11.15 -4.73 8.37
CA VAL A 132 10.20 -4.81 9.49
C VAL A 132 10.97 -4.50 10.77
N ILE A 133 10.54 -3.46 11.48
CA ILE A 133 11.15 -2.98 12.71
C ILE A 133 10.14 -3.18 13.83
N THR A 134 10.47 -3.96 14.84
CA THR A 134 9.56 -4.28 15.94
C THR A 134 10.22 -4.04 17.30
N ASN A 135 9.42 -4.02 18.35
CA ASN A 135 9.85 -3.94 19.74
C ASN A 135 10.75 -2.73 20.08
N LEU A 136 10.45 -1.57 19.50
CA LEU A 136 11.22 -0.34 19.72
C LEU A 136 11.08 0.25 21.12
N ALA A 137 10.01 -0.09 21.85
CA ALA A 137 9.71 0.50 23.16
C ALA A 137 10.85 0.34 24.19
N ASP A 138 11.58 -0.77 24.11
CA ASP A 138 12.62 -1.10 25.08
C ASP A 138 14.04 -0.77 24.57
N GLU A 139 14.18 -0.25 23.34
CA GLU A 139 15.47 -0.10 22.67
C GLU A 139 15.64 1.28 22.02
N VAL A 140 15.99 2.30 22.82
CA VAL A 140 16.24 3.67 22.36
C VAL A 140 17.27 3.73 21.22
N ALA A 141 18.32 2.91 21.28
CA ALA A 141 19.33 2.83 20.23
C ALA A 141 18.80 2.28 18.89
N LEU A 142 17.70 1.51 18.88
CA LEU A 142 17.03 1.12 17.63
C LEU A 142 16.23 2.28 17.05
N VAL A 143 15.60 3.11 17.89
CA VAL A 143 14.86 4.29 17.44
C VAL A 143 15.78 5.29 16.75
N GLU A 144 16.95 5.58 17.35
CA GLU A 144 17.95 6.47 16.75
C GLU A 144 18.47 5.92 15.41
N ARG A 145 18.85 4.63 15.38
CA ARG A 145 19.28 3.98 14.13
C ARG A 145 18.22 4.00 13.04
N MET A 146 16.95 3.80 13.40
CA MET A 146 15.83 3.89 12.46
C MET A 146 15.71 5.31 11.90
N GLN A 147 15.80 6.33 12.76
CA GLN A 147 15.77 7.73 12.33
C GLN A 147 16.91 8.04 11.36
N ASP A 148 18.13 7.63 11.69
CA ASP A 148 19.31 7.83 10.84
C ASP A 148 19.17 7.10 9.49
N ALA A 149 18.65 5.88 9.49
CA ALA A 149 18.42 5.10 8.27
C ALA A 149 17.38 5.77 7.36
N LEU A 150 16.25 6.22 7.92
CA LEU A 150 15.22 6.92 7.16
C LEU A 150 15.73 8.26 6.63
N HIS A 151 16.51 8.99 7.42
CA HIS A 151 17.12 10.25 6.98
C HIS A 151 18.13 10.02 5.85
N GLY A 152 18.97 8.99 5.97
CA GLY A 152 19.90 8.58 4.92
C GLY A 152 19.19 8.22 3.61
N GLU A 153 18.05 7.53 3.69
CA GLU A 153 17.24 7.20 2.50
C GLU A 153 16.63 8.46 1.85
N LEU A 154 16.17 9.44 2.63
CA LEU A 154 15.72 10.73 2.08
C LEU A 154 16.83 11.43 1.31
N ILE A 155 18.04 11.51 1.88
CA ILE A 155 19.20 12.13 1.22
C ILE A 155 19.56 11.37 -0.06
N ARG A 156 19.62 10.02 0.00
CA ARG A 156 19.93 9.18 -1.17
C ARG A 156 18.95 9.44 -2.31
N ARG A 157 17.65 9.54 -2.01
CA ARG A 157 16.61 9.81 -3.02
C ARG A 157 16.74 11.20 -3.62
N GLN A 158 16.99 12.22 -2.79
CA GLN A 158 17.20 13.58 -3.28
C GLN A 158 18.40 13.66 -4.24
N GLU A 159 19.50 12.99 -3.88
CA GLU A 159 20.71 12.95 -4.72
C GLU A 159 20.50 12.17 -6.02
N LEU A 160 19.73 11.07 -5.97
CA LEU A 160 19.33 10.32 -7.17
C LEU A 160 18.50 11.19 -8.13
N LEU A 161 17.49 11.89 -7.62
CA LEU A 161 16.66 12.79 -8.44
C LEU A 161 17.50 13.91 -9.08
N ARG A 162 18.43 14.48 -8.30
CA ARG A 162 19.35 15.53 -8.77
C ARG A 162 20.28 15.03 -9.88
N SER A 163 20.91 13.87 -9.67
CA SER A 163 21.88 13.28 -10.60
C SER A 163 21.26 12.70 -11.87
N ALA A 164 20.02 12.24 -11.82
CA ALA A 164 19.33 11.59 -12.95
C ALA A 164 18.73 12.57 -13.99
N GLY A 165 18.98 13.88 -13.87
CA GLY A 165 18.40 14.90 -14.74
C GLY A 165 17.70 16.04 -14.01
N ASN A 166 17.94 16.17 -12.71
CA ASN A 166 17.37 17.21 -11.86
C ASN A 166 15.83 17.18 -11.79
N TYR A 167 15.28 15.97 -11.68
CA TYR A 167 13.85 15.76 -11.47
C TYR A 167 13.39 16.38 -10.15
N THR A 168 12.23 17.02 -10.17
CA THR A 168 11.71 17.77 -9.02
C THR A 168 10.87 16.91 -8.07
N SER A 169 10.43 15.73 -8.52
CA SER A 169 9.63 14.80 -7.74
C SER A 169 9.82 13.35 -8.20
N ALA A 170 9.53 12.39 -7.32
CA ALA A 170 9.51 10.97 -7.66
C ALA A 170 8.47 10.63 -8.74
N LEU A 171 7.35 11.37 -8.77
CA LEU A 171 6.34 11.20 -9.83
C LEU A 171 6.89 11.58 -11.21
N GLU A 172 7.60 12.70 -11.30
CA GLU A 172 8.21 13.15 -12.56
C GLU A 172 9.25 12.14 -13.05
N TYR A 173 10.09 11.65 -12.13
CA TYR A 173 11.08 10.60 -12.38
C TYR A 173 10.43 9.32 -12.93
N GLU A 174 9.40 8.80 -12.25
CA GLU A 174 8.73 7.57 -12.70
C GLU A 174 7.95 7.76 -14.00
N ARG A 175 7.42 8.97 -14.28
CA ARG A 175 6.82 9.27 -15.59
C ARG A 175 7.85 9.22 -16.70
N ALA A 176 9.04 9.78 -16.50
CA ALA A 176 10.13 9.70 -17.47
C ALA A 176 10.59 8.25 -17.69
N ARG A 177 10.73 7.48 -16.60
CA ARG A 177 11.05 6.05 -16.66
C ARG A 177 10.00 5.27 -17.45
N ALA A 178 8.71 5.47 -17.14
CA ALA A 178 7.60 4.83 -17.87
C ALA A 178 7.51 5.26 -19.34
N ALA A 179 8.02 6.44 -19.69
CA ALA A 179 8.14 6.91 -21.07
C ALA A 179 9.39 6.36 -21.80
N GLY A 180 10.20 5.52 -21.14
CA GLY A 180 11.35 4.83 -21.74
C GLY A 180 12.72 5.47 -21.43
N ALA A 181 12.80 6.43 -20.51
CA ALA A 181 14.10 6.90 -20.03
C ALA A 181 14.85 5.77 -19.31
N ASP A 182 16.15 5.66 -19.55
CA ASP A 182 17.03 4.69 -18.90
C ASP A 182 17.29 5.09 -17.44
N LEU A 183 16.31 4.81 -16.59
CA LEU A 183 16.28 5.17 -15.18
C LEU A 183 16.01 3.91 -14.33
N ALA A 184 16.76 3.78 -13.24
CA ALA A 184 16.50 2.72 -12.27
C ALA A 184 15.14 2.92 -11.58
N PRO A 185 14.47 1.87 -11.08
CA PRO A 185 13.23 2.04 -10.32
C PRO A 185 13.42 2.89 -9.07
N LEU A 186 12.48 3.80 -8.79
CA LEU A 186 12.42 4.60 -7.58
C LEU A 186 11.06 4.43 -6.88
N PRO A 187 10.84 3.30 -6.17
CA PRO A 187 9.55 3.00 -5.56
C PRO A 187 9.16 4.04 -4.50
N SER A 188 7.87 4.37 -4.39
CA SER A 188 7.32 5.05 -3.22
C SER A 188 7.64 4.24 -1.95
N LEU A 189 7.93 4.90 -0.82
CA LEU A 189 8.27 4.27 0.46
C LEU A 189 7.32 4.74 1.56
#